data_AF-A0A383F325-F1
#
_entry.id   AF-A0A383F325-F1
#
_cell.length_a   1.000
_cell.length_b   1.000
_cell.length_c   1.000
_cell.angle_alpha   90.00
_cell.angle_beta   90.00
_cell.angle_gamma   90.00
#
_symmetry.space_group_name_H-M   'P 1'
#
loop_
_entity.id
_entity.type
_entity.pdbx_description
1 polymer ?
#
loop_
_entity_poly.entity_id
_entity_poly.type
_entity_poly.pdbx_seq_one_letter_code
_entity_poly.pdbx_strand_id
1 'polypeptide(L)' 'MRLHQLNPVVESVIAGIIGLAIGAAIMLGYGYDPISAYISLFRGSFGSVYSWAESLANATPLILTAL' A
#
# COMPACT_ATOMS: atom_id res chain seq x y z
N MET A 1 8.10 10.04 -31.71
CA MET A 1 8.27 9.83 -30.26
C MET A 1 7.34 8.71 -29.80
N ARG A 2 7.78 7.45 -29.87
CA ARG A 2 7.05 6.26 -29.37
C ARG A 2 8.06 5.34 -28.68
N LEU A 3 8.44 5.71 -27.48
CA LEU A 3 9.20 4.88 -26.54
C LEU A 3 8.51 5.07 -25.19
N HIS A 4 8.29 4.00 -24.45
CA HIS A 4 7.69 3.92 -23.10
C HIS A 4 6.25 3.38 -22.94
N GLN A 5 5.76 2.48 -23.80
CA GLN A 5 4.73 1.53 -23.33
C GLN A 5 5.35 0.47 -22.40
N LEU A 6 5.97 0.91 -21.30
CA LEU A 6 6.18 0.01 -20.17
C LEU A 6 4.78 -0.42 -19.72
N ASN A 7 4.56 -1.73 -19.60
CA ASN A 7 3.26 -2.26 -19.21
C ASN A 7 2.76 -1.48 -17.98
N PRO A 8 1.59 -0.82 -18.01
CA PRO A 8 1.14 0.08 -16.93
C PRO A 8 1.11 -0.60 -15.56
N VAL A 9 0.94 -1.92 -15.53
CA VAL A 9 1.06 -2.75 -14.33
C VAL A 9 2.46 -2.69 -13.72
N VAL A 10 3.51 -2.75 -14.53
CA VAL A 10 4.91 -2.70 -14.07
C VAL A 10 5.22 -1.33 -13.48
N GLU A 11 4.72 -0.26 -14.10
CA GLU A 11 4.87 1.10 -13.57
C GLU A 11 4.20 1.24 -12.19
N SER A 12 2.95 0.80 -12.05
CA SER A 12 2.23 0.82 -10.77
C SER A 12 2.92 0.00 -9.68
N VAL A 13 3.45 -1.18 -10.03
CA VAL A 13 4.17 -2.03 -9.08
C VAL A 13 5.47 -1.36 -8.63
N ILE A 14 6.24 -0.77 -9.56
CA ILE A 14 7.48 -0.05 -9.22
C ILE A 14 7.17 1.16 -8.32
N ALA A 15 6.13 1.93 -8.64
CA ALA A 15 5.69 3.04 -7.81
C ALA A 15 5.32 2.58 -6.39
N GLY A 16 4.58 1.47 -6.26
CA GLY A 16 4.25 0.88 -4.97
C GLY A 16 5.49 0.44 -4.17
N ILE A 17 6.45 -0.21 -4.82
CA ILE A 17 7.72 -0.62 -4.18
C ILE A 17 8.52 0.59 -3.70
N ILE A 18 8.60 1.66 -4.50
CA ILE A 18 9.28 2.90 -4.10
C ILE A 18 8.59 3.53 -2.88
N GLY A 19 7.25 3.58 -2.88
CA GLY A 19 6.48 4.08 -1.74
C GLY A 19 6.76 3.30 -0.45
N LEU A 20 6.79 1.96 -0.53
CA LEU A 20 7.19 1.11 0.60
C LEU A 20 8.65 1.35 1.01
N ALA A 21 9.58 1.49 0.06
CA ALA A 21 10.98 1.75 0.40
C ALA A 21 11.17 3.09 1.15
N ILE A 22 10.50 4.15 0.69
CA ILE A 22 10.55 5.47 1.34
C ILE A 22 9.89 5.41 2.72
N GLY A 23 8.73 4.77 2.84
CA GLY A 23 8.06 4.58 4.13
C GLY A 23 8.95 3.83 5.14
N ALA A 24 9.67 2.81 4.67
CA ALA A 24 10.60 2.05 5.50
C ALA A 24 11.79 2.90 5.96
N ALA A 25 12.35 3.71 5.06
CA ALA A 25 13.43 4.64 5.39
C ALA A 25 13.00 5.65 6.46
N ILE A 26 11.78 6.18 6.37
CA ILE A 26 11.21 7.08 7.38
C ILE A 26 11.06 6.36 8.73
N MET A 27 10.47 5.15 8.75
CA MET A 27 10.31 4.37 9.98
C MET A 27 11.64 4.10 10.67
N LEU A 28 12.67 3.72 9.91
CA LEU A 28 14.03 3.54 10.43
C LEU A 28 14.60 4.84 11.01
N GLY A 29 14.34 5.98 10.37
CA GLY A 29 14.74 7.31 10.88
C GLY A 29 14.15 7.65 12.25
N TYR A 30 12.98 7.09 12.58
CA TYR A 30 12.33 7.22 13.89
C TYR A 30 12.57 6.03 14.84
N GLY A 31 13.39 5.05 14.44
CA GLY A 31 13.73 3.89 15.27
C GLY A 31 12.66 2.79 15.31
N TYR A 32 11.70 2.80 14.39
CA TYR A 32 10.72 1.72 14.23
C TYR A 32 11.22 0.66 13.24
N ASP A 33 10.92 -0.62 13.52
CA ASP A 33 11.18 -1.72 12.57
C ASP A 33 10.11 -1.73 11.45
N PRO A 34 10.48 -1.42 10.20
CA PRO A 34 9.53 -1.37 9.09
C PRO A 34 8.91 -2.74 8.78
N ILE A 35 9.68 -3.82 9.00
CA ILE A 35 9.22 -5.17 8.67
C ILE A 35 8.06 -5.54 9.58
N SER A 36 8.22 -5.38 10.90
CA SER A 36 7.15 -5.60 11.86
C SER A 36 5.95 -4.69 11.61
N ALA A 37 6.18 -3.43 11.23
CA ALA A 37 5.12 -2.48 10.91
C ALA A 37 4.31 -2.93 9.69
N TYR A 38 4.96 -3.34 8.59
CA TYR A 38 4.28 -3.83 7.39
C TYR A 38 3.53 -5.14 7.61
N ILE A 39 4.10 -6.07 8.38
CA ILE A 39 3.40 -7.30 8.76
C ILE A 39 2.15 -6.98 9.57
N SER A 40 2.26 -6.03 10.51
CA SER A 40 1.12 -5.58 11.33
C SER A 40 0.06 -4.90 10.48
N LEU A 41 0.46 -4.07 9.52
CA LEU A 41 -0.45 -3.39 8.59
C LEU A 41 -1.22 -4.41 7.73
N PHE A 42 -0.50 -5.38 7.16
CA PHE A 42 -1.10 -6.43 6.35
C PHE A 42 -2.06 -7.32 7.16
N ARG A 43 -1.67 -7.73 8.37
CA ARG A 43 -2.54 -8.51 9.26
C ARG A 43 -3.73 -7.70 9.76
N GLY A 44 -3.56 -6.40 9.99
CA GLY A 44 -4.63 -5.50 10.40
C GLY A 44 -5.73 -5.41 9.35
N SER A 45 -5.34 -5.24 8.07
CA SER A 45 -6.28 -5.13 6.96
C SER A 45 -6.87 -6.48 6.51
N PHE A 46 -6.08 -7.56 6.55
CA PHE A 46 -6.46 -8.83 5.89
C PHE A 46 -6.49 -10.06 6.82
N GLY A 47 -6.23 -9.90 8.12
CA GLY A 47 -6.07 -11.02 9.05
C GLY A 47 -7.35 -11.75 9.47
N SER A 48 -8.52 -11.18 9.21
CA SER A 48 -9.82 -11.80 9.54
C SER A 48 -10.90 -11.37 8.55
N VAL A 49 -11.99 -12.14 8.45
CA VAL A 49 -13.17 -11.77 7.63
C VAL A 49 -13.71 -10.40 8.05
N TYR A 50 -13.69 -10.10 9.35
CA TYR A 50 -14.09 -8.79 9.85
C TYR A 50 -13.17 -7.67 9.36
N SER A 51 -11.85 -7.86 9.41
CA SER A 51 -10.86 -6.89 8.89
C SER A 51 -11.04 -6.60 7.40
N TRP A 52 -11.37 -7.63 6.61
CA TRP A 52 -11.69 -7.48 5.20
C TRP A 52 -12.96 -6.66 4.99
N ALA A 53 -14.04 -6.99 5.72
CA ALA A 53 -15.31 -6.26 5.64
C ALA A 53 -15.14 -4.79 6.05
N GLU A 54 -14.39 -4.54 7.12
CA GLU A 54 -14.05 -3.19 7.59
C GLU A 54 -13.23 -2.43 6.54
N SER A 55 -12.20 -3.05 5.95
CA SER A 55 -11.40 -2.43 4.90
C SER A 55 -12.24 -2.05 3.68
N LEU A 56 -13.16 -2.92 3.25
CA LEU A 56 -14.09 -2.65 2.15
C LEU A 56 -15.11 -1.56 2.50
N ALA A 57 -15.64 -1.57 3.72
CA ALA A 57 -16.58 -0.56 4.20
C ALA A 57 -15.94 0.83 4.20
N ASN A 58 -14.66 0.94 4.57
CA ASN A 58 -13.91 2.20 4.52
C ASN A 58 -13.52 2.60 3.09
N ALA A 59 -13.20 1.64 2.22
CA ALA A 59 -12.85 1.92 0.82
C ALA A 59 -14.05 2.37 -0.02
N THR A 60 -15.24 1.83 0.25
CA THR A 60 -16.47 2.11 -0.51
C THR A 60 -16.77 3.61 -0.66
N PRO A 61 -16.84 4.43 0.41
CA PRO A 61 -17.09 5.86 0.26
C PRO A 61 -15.99 6.57 -0.54
N LEU A 62 -14.70 6.23 -0.34
CA LEU A 62 -13.59 6.83 -1.09
C LEU A 62 -13.71 6.59 -2.59
N ILE A 63 -14.04 5.35 -2.98
CA ILE A 63 -14.30 4.97 -4.38
C ILE A 63 -15.49 5.75 -4.94
N LEU A 64 -16.58 5.87 -4.18
CA LEU A 64 -17.78 6.62 -4.61
C LEU A 64 -17.51 8.12 -4.75
N THR A 65 -16.55 8.67 -4.01
CA THR A 65 -16.10 10.07 -4.14
C THR A 65 -14.95 10.27 -5.12
N ALA A 66 -14.39 9.20 -5.70
CA ALA A 66 -13.17 9.22 -6.50
C ALA A 66 -12.01 9.97 -5.82
N LEU A 67 -11.84 9.75 -4.50
CA LEU A 67 -10.72 10.25 -3.70
C LEU A 67 -9.59 9.21 -3.62
#